data_AF-A0A1J4ZI62-F1
#
_entry.id   AF-A0A1J4ZI62-F1
#
_cell.length_a   1.000
_cell.length_b   1.000
_cell.length_c   1.000
_cell.angle_alpha   90.00
_cell.angle_beta   90.00
_cell.angle_gamma   90.00
#
_symmetry.space_group_name_H-M   'P 1'
#
loop_
_entity.id
_entity.type
_entity.pdbx_description
1 polymer ?
#
loop_
_entity_poly.entity_id
_entity_poly.type
_entity_poly.pdbx_seq_one_letter_code
_entity_poly.pdbx_strand_id
1 'polypeptide(L)'
;MHHLRLAGLITGINSADPTNAYGGAIRVEQSNAAANTGMVVGLNLCFGSLPSKAAEAIDASFDDGNPATGSVRGVQGTNNFDPNTTATGTAYVESATVTTYTVCKLL
;
A
#
# COMPACT_ATOMS: atom_id res chain seq x y z
N MET A 1 -12.09 10.13 2.72
CA MET A 1 -11.54 10.19 4.10
C MET A 1 -12.09 11.31 4.99
N HIS A 2 -12.95 12.22 4.50
CA HIS A 2 -13.48 13.35 5.29
C HIS A 2 -14.22 12.93 6.58
N HIS A 3 -15.14 11.96 6.52
CA HIS A 3 -15.94 11.57 7.70
C HIS A 3 -15.15 10.82 8.77
N LEU A 4 -14.18 9.98 8.39
CA LEU A 4 -13.31 9.31 9.37
C LEU A 4 -12.49 10.31 10.19
N ARG A 5 -12.10 11.43 9.57
CA ARG A 5 -11.39 12.51 10.26
C ARG A 5 -12.30 13.29 11.20
N LEU A 6 -13.52 13.64 10.74
CA LEU A 6 -14.53 14.27 11.60
C LEU A 6 -14.90 13.40 12.80
N ALA A 7 -14.88 12.08 12.62
CA ALA A 7 -15.10 11.11 13.70
C ALA A 7 -13.88 10.94 14.64
N GLY A 8 -12.76 11.61 14.38
CA GLY A 8 -11.54 11.50 15.19
C GLY A 8 -10.81 10.16 15.07
N LEU A 9 -11.13 9.34 14.06
CA LEU A 9 -10.54 8.02 13.87
C LEU A 9 -9.20 8.07 13.12
N ILE A 10 -8.95 9.13 12.37
CA ILE A 10 -7.71 9.35 11.62
C ILE A 10 -7.26 10.81 11.74
N THR A 11 -5.94 11.02 11.72
CA THR A 11 -5.31 12.35 11.84
C THR A 11 -5.29 13.11 10.51
N GLY A 12 -4.97 14.41 10.57
CA GLY A 12 -4.78 15.28 9.40
C GLY A 12 -5.77 16.44 9.34
N ILE A 13 -5.59 17.34 8.36
CA ILE A 13 -6.45 18.51 8.11
C ILE A 13 -6.78 18.59 6.61
N ASN A 14 -7.91 19.21 6.23
CA ASN A 14 -8.34 19.44 4.84
C ASN A 14 -8.60 18.18 4.00
N SER A 15 -8.81 18.32 2.69
CA SER A 15 -9.15 17.20 1.79
C SER A 15 -7.96 16.33 1.37
N ALA A 16 -6.78 16.51 1.97
CA ALA A 16 -5.60 15.70 1.65
C ALA A 16 -5.73 14.24 2.14
N ASP A 17 -5.02 13.34 1.47
CA ASP A 17 -4.88 11.95 1.92
C ASP A 17 -4.24 11.92 3.32
N PRO A 18 -4.74 11.06 4.23
CA PRO A 18 -4.03 10.78 5.48
C PRO A 18 -2.65 10.22 5.18
N THR A 19 -1.66 10.53 6.02
CA THR A 19 -0.29 10.05 5.84
C THR A 19 0.09 9.02 6.88
N ASN A 20 0.89 8.04 6.47
CA ASN A 20 1.50 7.05 7.35
C ASN A 20 2.75 7.62 8.03
N ALA A 21 3.36 6.85 8.94
CA ALA A 21 4.53 7.26 9.73
C ALA A 21 5.77 7.59 8.87
N TYR A 22 5.80 7.15 7.61
CA TYR A 22 6.88 7.42 6.64
C TYR A 22 6.55 8.59 5.71
N GLY A 23 5.43 9.28 5.91
CA GLY A 23 4.99 10.41 5.09
C GLY A 23 4.28 10.02 3.78
N GLY A 24 4.06 8.73 3.54
CA GLY A 24 3.30 8.25 2.39
C GLY A 24 1.79 8.31 2.60
N ALA A 25 1.02 8.35 1.52
CA ALA A 25 -0.43 8.42 1.55
C ALA A 25 -1.06 7.08 1.98
N ILE A 26 -2.17 7.18 2.72
CA ILE A 26 -3.05 6.06 3.06
C ILE A 26 -4.33 6.23 2.24
N ARG A 27 -4.64 5.23 1.42
CA ARG A 27 -5.82 5.25 0.54
C ARG A 27 -6.63 3.98 0.68
N VAL A 28 -7.95 4.12 0.50
CA VAL A 28 -8.85 2.97 0.35
C VAL A 28 -9.34 3.00 -1.09
N GLU A 29 -9.02 1.95 -1.83
CA GLU A 29 -9.17 1.90 -3.29
C GLU A 29 -9.88 0.60 -3.67
N GLN A 30 -10.80 0.68 -4.63
CA GLN A 30 -11.51 -0.47 -5.16
C GLN A 30 -10.74 -0.99 -6.38
N SER A 31 -10.29 -2.24 -6.36
CA SER A 31 -9.75 -2.91 -7.54
C SER A 31 -10.80 -3.81 -8.16
N ASN A 32 -10.93 -3.68 -9.48
CA ASN A 32 -11.73 -4.57 -10.33
C ASN A 32 -10.84 -5.36 -11.30
N ALA A 33 -9.51 -5.23 -11.19
CA ALA A 33 -8.56 -5.80 -12.13
C ALA A 33 -8.28 -7.28 -11.79
N ALA A 34 -8.60 -8.19 -12.71
CA ALA A 34 -8.29 -9.63 -12.57
C ALA A 34 -6.80 -9.97 -12.81
N ALA A 35 -5.98 -8.97 -13.18
CA ALA A 35 -4.55 -9.13 -13.39
C ALA A 35 -3.80 -9.20 -12.04
N ASN A 36 -2.60 -9.79 -12.03
CA ASN A 36 -1.75 -9.86 -10.84
C ASN A 36 -1.14 -8.49 -10.54
N THR A 37 -1.97 -7.58 -9.98
CA THR A 37 -1.56 -6.23 -9.61
C THR A 37 -1.21 -6.15 -8.12
N GLY A 38 -0.71 -4.99 -7.69
CA GLY A 38 -0.50 -4.68 -6.28
C GLY A 38 -1.76 -4.68 -5.42
N MET A 39 -2.94 -4.77 -6.04
CA MET A 39 -4.22 -4.90 -5.36
C MET A 39 -4.87 -6.23 -5.69
N VAL A 40 -5.57 -6.80 -4.71
CA VAL A 40 -6.47 -7.94 -4.94
C VAL A 40 -7.83 -7.40 -5.41
N VAL A 41 -8.55 -8.15 -6.24
CA VAL A 41 -9.93 -7.79 -6.62
C VAL A 41 -10.77 -7.60 -5.36
N GLY A 42 -11.30 -6.40 -5.16
CA GLY A 42 -12.01 -6.01 -3.94
C GLY A 42 -11.59 -4.63 -3.40
N LEU A 43 -12.09 -4.31 -2.21
CA LEU A 43 -11.75 -3.07 -1.52
C LEU A 43 -10.42 -3.27 -0.80
N ASN A 44 -9.43 -2.43 -1.10
CA ASN A 44 -8.10 -2.54 -0.52
C ASN A 44 -7.77 -1.28 0.29
N LEU A 45 -7.03 -1.48 1.38
CA LEU A 45 -6.37 -0.41 2.13
C LEU A 45 -4.89 -0.39 1.74
N CYS A 46 -4.45 0.69 1.11
CA CYS A 46 -3.11 0.87 0.55
C CYS A 46 -2.31 1.92 1.30
N PHE A 47 -1.05 1.61 1.58
CA PHE A 47 -0.06 2.46 2.22
C PHE A 47 1.08 2.71 1.22
N GLY A 48 1.22 3.96 0.77
CA GLY A 48 2.26 4.36 -0.16
C GLY A 48 3.60 4.70 0.52
N SER A 49 4.65 4.78 -0.30
CA SER A 49 5.99 5.28 0.08
C SER A 49 6.62 4.59 1.29
N LEU A 50 6.35 3.30 1.49
CA LEU A 50 6.93 2.50 2.57
C LEU A 50 8.35 2.05 2.20
N PRO A 51 9.36 2.20 3.08
CA PRO A 51 10.66 1.56 2.90
C PRO A 51 10.52 0.03 2.74
N SER A 52 11.43 -0.61 2.00
CA SER A 52 11.32 -2.04 1.68
C SER A 52 11.19 -2.92 2.94
N LYS A 53 12.04 -2.67 3.95
CA LYS A 53 11.93 -3.37 5.24
C LYS A 53 10.60 -3.17 5.97
N ALA A 54 10.03 -1.97 5.88
CA ALA A 54 8.74 -1.70 6.50
C ALA A 54 7.60 -2.39 5.73
N ALA A 55 7.68 -2.38 4.41
CA ALA A 55 6.74 -3.07 3.53
C ALA A 55 6.75 -4.59 3.79
N GLU A 56 7.93 -5.20 3.83
CA GLU A 56 8.12 -6.63 4.15
C GLU A 56 7.59 -6.97 5.55
N ALA A 57 7.93 -6.16 6.56
CA ALA A 57 7.47 -6.41 7.93
C ALA A 57 5.94 -6.33 8.06
N ILE A 58 5.30 -5.38 7.36
CA ILE A 58 3.84 -5.27 7.33
C ILE A 58 3.24 -6.51 6.67
N ASP A 59 3.72 -6.89 5.49
CA ASP A 59 3.25 -8.06 4.76
C ASP A 59 3.40 -9.34 5.59
N ALA A 60 4.60 -9.64 6.08
CA ALA A 60 4.87 -10.82 6.90
C ALA A 60 4.06 -10.85 8.21
N SER A 61 3.65 -9.69 8.75
CA SER A 61 2.84 -9.63 9.97
C SER A 61 1.35 -9.87 9.74
N PHE A 62 0.86 -9.62 8.53
CA PHE A 62 -0.56 -9.69 8.21
C PHE A 62 -0.90 -10.77 7.17
N ASP A 63 0.11 -11.39 6.55
CA ASP A 63 -0.04 -12.41 5.51
C ASP A 63 1.18 -13.36 5.40
N ASP A 64 1.96 -13.32 4.31
CA ASP A 64 3.00 -14.30 3.98
C ASP A 64 4.38 -13.67 3.69
N GLY A 65 4.48 -12.33 3.65
CA GLY A 65 5.72 -11.62 3.38
C GLY A 65 6.12 -11.63 1.91
N ASN A 66 5.25 -12.11 1.01
CA ASN A 66 5.49 -12.16 -0.41
C ASN A 66 4.63 -11.11 -1.14
N PRO A 67 5.26 -10.08 -1.74
CA PRO A 67 4.51 -8.98 -2.36
C PRO A 67 3.61 -9.41 -3.52
N ALA A 68 3.78 -10.61 -4.09
CA ALA A 68 3.00 -11.11 -5.20
C ALA A 68 1.76 -11.91 -4.83
N THR A 69 1.68 -12.43 -3.60
CA THR A 69 0.68 -13.42 -3.22
C THR A 69 -0.19 -12.94 -2.07
N GLY A 70 -1.15 -13.76 -1.66
CA GLY A 70 -2.00 -13.43 -0.53
C GLY A 70 -2.97 -12.26 -0.74
N SER A 71 -3.51 -11.85 0.40
CA SER A 71 -4.37 -10.70 0.69
C SER A 71 -3.59 -9.39 0.89
N VAL A 72 -2.30 -9.46 1.22
CA VAL A 72 -1.40 -8.31 1.31
C VAL A 72 -0.42 -8.37 0.17
N ARG A 73 -0.36 -7.32 -0.65
CA ARG A 73 0.48 -7.27 -1.86
C ARG A 73 1.25 -5.98 -1.94
N GLY A 74 2.44 -6.05 -2.54
CA GLY A 74 3.36 -4.94 -2.66
C GLY A 74 3.73 -4.63 -4.11
N VAL A 75 3.70 -3.35 -4.47
CA VAL A 75 4.24 -2.84 -5.73
C VAL A 75 5.36 -1.87 -5.43
N GLN A 76 6.46 -2.05 -6.13
CA GLN A 76 7.62 -1.18 -6.04
C GLN A 76 7.36 0.14 -6.79
N GLY A 77 7.63 1.29 -6.16
CA GLY A 77 7.45 2.59 -6.79
C GLY A 77 7.65 3.77 -5.85
N THR A 78 7.99 4.92 -6.42
CA THR A 78 8.22 6.18 -5.67
C THR A 78 6.97 7.03 -5.58
N ASN A 79 6.87 7.89 -4.56
CA ASN A 79 5.86 8.95 -4.44
C ASN A 79 4.41 8.44 -4.45
N ASN A 80 4.07 7.50 -3.56
CA ASN A 80 2.71 6.92 -3.44
C ASN A 80 2.22 6.32 -4.77
N PHE A 81 3.08 5.50 -5.37
CA PHE A 81 2.86 4.90 -6.67
C PHE A 81 1.55 4.10 -6.73
N ASP A 82 0.86 4.15 -7.88
CA ASP A 82 -0.44 3.53 -8.09
C ASP A 82 -0.33 2.00 -8.22
N PRO A 83 -0.92 1.22 -7.29
CA PRO A 83 -0.84 -0.23 -7.30
C PRO A 83 -1.84 -0.92 -8.24
N ASN A 84 -2.84 -0.21 -8.79
CA ASN A 84 -3.97 -0.80 -9.53
C ASN A 84 -3.63 -1.23 -10.96
N THR A 85 -2.56 -0.68 -11.55
CA THR A 85 -2.19 -0.97 -12.94
C THR A 85 -0.84 -1.69 -13.08
N THR A 86 -0.19 -2.00 -11.95
CA THR A 86 1.20 -2.43 -11.95
C THR A 86 1.34 -3.84 -11.41
N ALA A 87 2.14 -4.65 -12.10
CA ALA A 87 2.47 -6.00 -11.66
C ALA A 87 3.25 -5.99 -10.34
N THR A 88 2.96 -6.95 -9.46
CA THR A 88 3.68 -7.14 -8.21
C THR A 88 5.12 -7.56 -8.44
N GLY A 89 6.00 -7.17 -7.51
CA GLY A 89 7.36 -7.71 -7.45
C GLY A 89 7.36 -9.15 -6.93
N THR A 90 8.47 -9.87 -7.12
CA THR A 90 8.63 -11.25 -6.58
C THR A 90 9.21 -11.30 -5.17
N ALA A 91 9.77 -10.18 -4.69
CA ALA A 91 10.31 -10.02 -3.34
C ALA A 91 10.40 -8.53 -2.97
N TYR A 92 10.40 -8.24 -1.68
CA TYR A 92 10.83 -6.95 -1.17
C TYR A 92 12.35 -6.87 -1.27
N VAL A 93 12.85 -5.89 -2.00
CA VAL A 93 14.29 -5.69 -2.23
C VAL A 93 14.68 -4.28 -1.79
N GLU A 94 15.78 -4.18 -1.07
CA GLU A 94 16.43 -2.90 -0.80
C GLU A 94 17.44 -2.64 -1.94
N SER A 95 17.30 -1.53 -2.65
CA SER A 95 18.21 -1.14 -3.72
C SER A 95 18.58 0.34 -3.61
N ALA A 96 19.81 0.69 -3.99
CA ALA A 96 20.26 2.09 -4.01
C ALA A 96 19.41 2.98 -4.94
N THR A 97 18.72 2.39 -5.91
CA THR A 97 17.90 3.09 -6.92
C THR A 97 16.41 3.05 -6.61
N VAL A 98 15.96 2.15 -5.72
CA VAL A 98 14.55 2.00 -5.41
C VAL A 98 14.34 1.81 -3.92
N THR A 99 13.64 2.77 -3.33
CA THR A 99 13.60 2.93 -1.88
C THR A 99 12.22 2.70 -1.28
N THR A 100 11.16 2.59 -2.09
CA THR A 100 9.80 2.55 -1.56
C THR A 100 8.84 1.63 -2.31
N TYR A 101 7.83 1.20 -1.57
CA TYR A 101 6.74 0.34 -1.99
C TYR A 101 5.40 0.98 -1.65
N THR A 102 4.39 0.64 -2.44
CA THR A 102 2.98 0.75 -2.04
C THR A 102 2.51 -0.65 -1.66
N VAL A 103 2.04 -0.83 -0.44
CA VAL A 103 1.52 -2.11 0.07
C VAL A 103 0.03 -1.99 0.29
N CYS A 104 -0.74 -2.93 -0.23
CA CYS A 104 -2.20 -2.97 -0.15
C CYS A 104 -2.68 -4.25 0.53
N LYS A 105 -3.68 -4.12 1.39
CA LYS A 105 -4.38 -5.23 2.02
C LYS A 105 -5.84 -5.27 1.59
N LEU A 106 -6.31 -6.44 1.16
CA LEU A 106 -7.74 -6.70 0.94
C LEU A 106 -8.54 -6.61 2.25
N LEU A 107 -9.66 -5.90 2.23
CA LEU A 107 -10.60 -5.74 3.35
C LEU A 107 -11.73 -6.77 3.33
#